data_AF-A0A835YVX5-F1
#
_entry.id   AF-A0A835YVX5-F1
#
_cell.length_a   1.000
_cell.length_b   1.000
_cell.length_c   1.000
_cell.angle_alpha   90.00
_cell.angle_beta   90.00
_cell.angle_gamma   90.00
#
_symmetry.space_group_name_H-M   'P 1'
#
loop_
_entity.id
_entity.type
_entity.pdbx_description
1 polymer ?
#
loop_
_entity_poly.entity_id
_entity_poly.type
_entity_poly.pdbx_seq_one_letter_code
_entity_poly.pdbx_strand_id
1 'polypeptide(L)'
;EGIVKLAESLGDVTGKPIIDVTNPLSDYPQMEVRWKQGTSAAEVLQSALPNAIVYKAFNTLGVENMSHGDGSGFAGWTGGQLSMMYAGGPEKNDRVATLIKAMGWIPAYVGPNRYARNLEALAEMWIHVSVPEAGSTPVSWGRRFVFQPVGANLPK
;
A
#
# COMPACT_ATOMS: atom_id res chain seq x y z
N GLU A 1 -9.31 -16.79 1.44
CA GLU A 1 -8.80 -18.00 0.76
C GLU A 1 -7.98 -17.71 -0.49
N GLY A 2 -8.43 -16.85 -1.42
CA GLY A 2 -7.71 -16.62 -2.69
C GLY A 2 -6.23 -16.19 -2.56
N ILE A 3 -5.91 -15.31 -1.61
CA ILE A 3 -4.53 -14.83 -1.43
C ILE A 3 -3.57 -15.92 -0.91
N VAL A 4 -4.07 -16.87 -0.10
CA VAL A 4 -3.29 -17.99 0.42
C VAL A 4 -2.98 -18.98 -0.71
N LYS A 5 -3.99 -19.34 -1.50
CA LYS A 5 -3.81 -20.21 -2.69
C LYS A 5 -2.83 -19.59 -3.70
N LEU A 6 -2.90 -18.27 -3.90
CA LEU A 6 -1.94 -17.55 -4.73
C LEU A 6 -0.52 -17.66 -4.16
N ALA A 7 -0.34 -17.40 -2.86
CA ALA A 7 0.94 -17.54 -2.18
C ALA A 7 1.54 -18.94 -2.36
N GLU A 8 0.76 -19.99 -2.11
CA GLU A 8 1.17 -21.39 -2.27
C GLU A 8 1.62 -21.71 -3.71
N SER A 9 1.06 -21.02 -4.71
CA SER A 9 1.41 -21.21 -6.12
C SER A 9 2.73 -20.55 -6.55
N LEU A 10 3.34 -19.70 -5.72
CA LEU A 10 4.55 -18.94 -6.09
C LEU A 10 5.83 -19.80 -6.16
N GLY A 11 5.77 -21.05 -5.66
CA GLY A 11 6.95 -21.92 -5.56
C GLY A 11 7.96 -21.43 -4.52
N ASP A 12 9.25 -21.65 -4.76
CA ASP A 12 10.29 -21.28 -3.80
C ASP A 12 10.59 -19.76 -3.82
N VAL A 13 10.13 -19.09 -2.77
CA VAL A 13 10.34 -17.68 -2.50
C VAL A 13 11.18 -17.43 -1.24
N THR A 14 11.93 -18.43 -0.79
CA THR A 14 12.77 -18.34 0.41
C THR A 14 13.73 -17.16 0.35
N GLY A 15 13.70 -16.33 1.39
CA GLY A 15 14.55 -15.14 1.54
C GLY A 15 14.28 -14.02 0.53
N LYS A 16 13.23 -14.13 -0.28
CA LYS A 16 12.84 -13.10 -1.26
C LYS A 16 11.87 -12.10 -0.61
N PRO A 17 12.03 -10.79 -0.88
CA PRO A 17 10.98 -9.82 -0.59
C PRO A 17 9.75 -10.11 -1.46
N ILE A 18 8.58 -10.19 -0.84
CA ILE A 18 7.28 -10.27 -1.52
C ILE A 18 6.51 -9.00 -1.16
N ILE A 19 6.08 -8.25 -2.17
CA ILE A 19 5.37 -6.98 -1.97
C ILE A 19 3.89 -7.19 -2.24
N ASP A 20 3.09 -7.13 -1.17
CA ASP A 20 1.65 -7.07 -1.22
C ASP A 20 1.18 -5.67 -1.61
N VAL A 21 0.56 -5.58 -2.80
CA VAL A 21 -0.01 -4.35 -3.36
C VAL A 21 -1.54 -4.31 -3.27
N THR A 22 -2.15 -5.28 -2.58
CA THR A 22 -3.62 -5.45 -2.57
C THR A 22 -4.33 -4.45 -1.66
N ASN A 23 -5.61 -4.22 -1.94
CA ASN A 23 -6.56 -3.64 -0.99
C ASN A 23 -7.64 -4.70 -0.71
N PRO A 24 -7.64 -5.36 0.46
CA PRO A 24 -8.48 -6.52 0.71
C PRO A 24 -9.91 -6.11 1.09
N LEU A 25 -10.62 -5.49 0.17
CA LEU A 25 -11.95 -4.95 0.43
C LEU A 25 -13.05 -6.02 0.31
N SER A 26 -14.14 -5.83 1.04
CA SER A 26 -15.40 -6.54 0.88
C SER A 26 -16.08 -6.15 -0.44
N ASP A 27 -17.18 -6.83 -0.75
CA ASP A 27 -17.91 -6.58 -1.98
C ASP A 27 -18.50 -5.16 -2.01
N TYR A 28 -18.67 -4.64 -3.22
CA TYR A 28 -19.37 -3.37 -3.43
C TYR A 28 -20.84 -3.49 -3.01
N PRO A 29 -21.44 -2.44 -2.41
CA PRO A 29 -20.86 -1.12 -2.16
C PRO A 29 -20.10 -0.99 -0.84
N GLN A 30 -20.08 -1.98 0.05
CA GLN A 30 -19.50 -1.81 1.38
C GLN A 30 -18.00 -1.47 1.32
N MET A 31 -17.23 -2.20 0.51
CA MET A 31 -15.81 -1.91 0.23
C MET A 31 -14.95 -1.65 1.49
N GLU A 32 -15.24 -2.37 2.58
CA GLU A 32 -14.51 -2.30 3.86
C GLU A 32 -13.36 -3.31 3.86
N VAL A 33 -12.25 -3.07 4.56
CA VAL A 33 -11.20 -4.08 4.75
C VAL A 33 -11.81 -5.33 5.40
N ARG A 34 -11.76 -6.44 4.66
CA ARG A 34 -12.52 -7.67 4.98
C ARG A 34 -11.86 -8.58 6.02
N TRP A 35 -10.63 -8.29 6.41
CA TRP A 35 -9.91 -9.13 7.36
C TRP A 35 -10.32 -8.81 8.79
N LYS A 36 -10.90 -9.81 9.46
CA LYS A 36 -11.42 -9.68 10.82
C LYS A 36 -10.29 -9.63 11.84
N GLN A 37 -10.58 -9.09 13.03
CA GLN A 37 -9.67 -9.07 14.19
C GLN A 37 -8.35 -8.29 13.99
N GLY A 38 -8.27 -7.47 12.93
CA GLY A 38 -7.15 -6.55 12.72
C GLY A 38 -5.91 -7.16 12.05
N THR A 39 -6.01 -8.37 11.50
CA THR A 39 -4.97 -8.97 10.64
C THR A 39 -5.03 -8.36 9.24
N SER A 40 -3.88 -8.07 8.63
CA SER A 40 -3.77 -7.57 7.26
C SER A 40 -3.59 -8.66 6.22
N ALA A 41 -3.77 -8.33 4.93
CA ALA A 41 -3.47 -9.25 3.83
C ALA A 41 -1.98 -9.64 3.81
N ALA A 42 -1.09 -8.69 4.13
CA ALA A 42 0.34 -8.93 4.24
C ALA A 42 0.70 -9.87 5.41
N GLU A 43 -0.02 -9.81 6.54
CA GLU A 43 0.14 -10.77 7.64
C GLU A 43 -0.35 -12.17 7.22
N VAL A 44 -1.49 -12.27 6.53
CA VAL A 44 -1.97 -13.55 5.97
C VAL A 44 -0.97 -14.15 4.99
N LEU A 45 -0.39 -13.33 4.10
CA LEU A 45 0.66 -13.75 3.18
C LEU A 45 1.91 -14.22 3.91
N GLN A 46 2.35 -13.51 4.95
CA GLN A 46 3.53 -13.88 5.73
C GLN A 46 3.33 -15.23 6.43
N SER A 47 2.12 -15.51 6.93
CA SER A 47 1.79 -16.82 7.51
C SER A 47 1.79 -17.94 6.46
N ALA A 48 1.33 -17.68 5.24
CA ALA A 48 1.35 -18.65 4.15
C ALA A 48 2.75 -18.88 3.56
N LEU A 49 3.64 -17.89 3.67
CA LEU A 49 5.01 -17.90 3.14
C LEU A 49 6.02 -17.64 4.28
N PRO A 50 6.17 -18.55 5.25
CA PRO A 50 6.96 -18.30 6.46
C PRO A 50 8.45 -18.01 6.19
N ASN A 51 8.97 -18.48 5.05
CA ASN A 51 10.36 -18.28 4.65
C ASN A 51 10.56 -17.09 3.70
N ALA A 52 9.48 -16.41 3.30
CA ALA A 52 9.54 -15.17 2.54
C ALA A 52 9.58 -13.96 3.49
N ILE A 53 9.90 -12.80 2.93
CA ILE A 53 9.90 -11.53 3.66
C ILE A 53 8.80 -10.65 3.07
N VAL A 54 7.65 -10.57 3.73
CA VAL A 54 6.48 -9.86 3.19
C VAL A 54 6.51 -8.38 3.56
N TYR A 55 6.23 -7.54 2.57
CA TYR A 55 6.07 -6.10 2.68
C TYR A 55 4.71 -5.66 2.13
N LYS A 56 4.13 -4.61 2.69
CA LYS A 56 2.98 -3.88 2.16
C LYS A 56 3.45 -2.56 1.55
N ALA A 57 3.11 -2.30 0.29
CA ALA A 57 3.42 -1.03 -0.39
C ALA A 57 2.47 -0.82 -1.57
N PHE A 58 2.48 0.36 -2.18
CA PHE A 58 1.75 0.70 -3.42
C PHE A 58 0.22 0.62 -3.35
N ASN A 59 -0.36 0.39 -2.17
CA ASN A 59 -1.81 0.20 -2.03
C ASN A 59 -2.57 1.51 -1.75
N THR A 60 -1.88 2.56 -1.27
CA THR A 60 -2.48 3.82 -0.77
C THR A 60 -2.69 4.91 -1.82
N LEU A 61 -2.62 4.56 -3.11
CA LEU A 61 -2.70 5.53 -4.21
C LEU A 61 -3.31 4.88 -5.46
N GLY A 62 -4.15 5.64 -6.18
CA GLY A 62 -4.80 5.19 -7.40
C GLY A 62 -3.83 4.94 -8.56
N VAL A 63 -4.19 3.98 -9.44
CA VAL A 63 -3.37 3.58 -10.60
C VAL A 63 -3.06 4.75 -11.53
N GLU A 64 -3.96 5.72 -11.64
CA GLU A 64 -3.82 6.95 -12.43
C GLU A 64 -2.63 7.81 -12.00
N ASN A 65 -2.18 7.67 -10.75
CA ASN A 65 -1.07 8.44 -10.19
C ASN A 65 0.21 7.59 -10.04
N MET A 66 0.18 6.29 -10.37
CA MET A 66 1.31 5.38 -10.13
C MET A 66 2.55 5.68 -10.99
N SER A 67 2.36 6.31 -12.16
CA SER A 67 3.45 6.81 -13.02
C SER A 67 3.85 8.25 -12.69
N HIS A 68 3.16 8.91 -11.77
CA HIS A 68 3.32 10.33 -11.44
C HIS A 68 3.91 10.52 -10.04
N GLY A 69 5.03 9.83 -9.77
CA GLY A 69 5.75 9.92 -8.50
C GLY A 69 6.30 11.31 -8.19
N ASP A 70 6.39 12.21 -9.18
CA ASP A 70 6.70 13.63 -9.00
C ASP A 70 5.49 14.48 -8.55
N GLY A 71 4.31 13.85 -8.46
CA GLY A 71 3.04 14.48 -8.09
C GLY A 71 2.34 15.21 -9.23
N SER A 72 2.84 15.12 -10.47
CA SER A 72 2.22 15.76 -11.65
C SER A 72 0.79 15.30 -11.95
N GLY A 73 0.37 14.15 -11.42
CA GLY A 73 -1.01 13.66 -11.49
C GLY A 73 -2.01 14.45 -10.62
N PHE A 74 -1.53 15.28 -9.68
CA PHE A 74 -2.37 16.08 -8.80
C PHE A 74 -2.38 17.55 -9.24
N ALA A 75 -3.57 18.06 -9.57
CA ALA A 75 -3.74 19.47 -9.95
C ALA A 75 -3.28 20.41 -8.82
N GLY A 76 -2.35 21.32 -9.13
CA GLY A 76 -1.82 22.29 -8.17
C GLY A 76 -0.76 21.75 -7.21
N TRP A 77 -0.24 20.55 -7.45
CA TRP A 77 0.83 20.00 -6.63
C TRP A 77 2.15 20.78 -6.78
N THR A 78 2.71 21.19 -5.64
CA THR A 78 3.99 21.90 -5.55
C THR A 78 4.96 21.24 -4.57
N GLY A 79 4.58 20.09 -4.00
CA GLY A 79 5.28 19.42 -2.89
C GLY A 79 6.49 18.55 -3.30
N GLY A 80 6.86 18.53 -4.58
CA GLY A 80 7.95 17.71 -5.09
C GLY A 80 7.62 16.22 -5.15
N GLN A 81 8.63 15.35 -5.08
CA GLN A 81 8.43 13.91 -5.23
C GLN A 81 7.58 13.33 -4.09
N LEU A 82 6.58 12.52 -4.47
CA LEU A 82 5.71 11.80 -3.56
C LEU A 82 6.46 10.66 -2.86
N SER A 83 5.97 10.31 -1.67
CA SER A 83 6.45 9.16 -0.91
C SER A 83 5.55 7.95 -1.13
N MET A 84 6.16 6.79 -1.03
CA MET A 84 5.46 5.53 -0.93
C MET A 84 5.63 5.00 0.49
N MET A 85 4.53 5.02 1.26
CA MET A 85 4.51 4.40 2.57
C MET A 85 4.59 2.88 2.41
N TYR A 86 5.46 2.23 3.19
CA TYR A 86 5.59 0.79 3.16
C TYR A 86 5.92 0.20 4.53
N ALA A 87 5.38 -0.99 4.81
CA ALA A 87 5.56 -1.74 6.06
C ALA A 87 6.11 -3.14 5.75
N GLY A 88 6.89 -3.74 6.65
CA GLY A 88 7.39 -5.11 6.49
C GLY A 88 8.44 -5.47 7.54
N GLY A 89 9.00 -6.68 7.47
CA GLY A 89 10.11 -7.07 8.36
C GLY A 89 11.35 -6.19 8.20
N PRO A 90 12.32 -6.21 9.14
CA PRO A 90 13.58 -5.48 8.97
C PRO A 90 14.47 -6.05 7.85
N GLU A 91 14.29 -7.31 7.46
CA GLU A 91 15.13 -7.98 6.48
C GLU A 91 14.92 -7.42 5.07
N LYS A 92 16.01 -7.16 4.35
CA LYS A 92 15.99 -6.67 2.95
C LYS A 92 15.24 -5.35 2.74
N ASN A 93 15.04 -4.55 3.79
CA ASN A 93 14.36 -3.26 3.72
C ASN A 93 14.96 -2.35 2.64
N ASP A 94 16.30 -2.28 2.58
CA ASP A 94 17.02 -1.50 1.58
C ASP A 94 16.65 -1.89 0.14
N ARG A 95 16.42 -3.18 -0.14
CA ARG A 95 16.03 -3.63 -1.49
C ARG A 95 14.64 -3.12 -1.87
N VAL A 96 13.71 -3.14 -0.92
CA VAL A 96 12.35 -2.62 -1.12
C VAL A 96 12.40 -1.09 -1.29
N ALA A 97 13.18 -0.41 -0.46
CA ALA A 97 13.41 1.03 -0.59
C ALA A 97 14.03 1.40 -1.95
N THR A 98 15.04 0.65 -2.42
CA THR A 98 15.64 0.84 -3.75
C THR A 98 14.62 0.64 -4.87
N LEU A 99 13.76 -0.38 -4.79
CA LEU A 99 12.70 -0.58 -5.78
C LEU A 99 11.72 0.60 -5.79
N ILE A 100 11.28 1.05 -4.62
CA ILE A 100 10.39 2.22 -4.49
C ILE A 100 11.03 3.48 -5.12
N LYS A 101 12.31 3.73 -4.83
CA LYS A 101 13.08 4.82 -5.46
C LYS A 101 13.15 4.67 -6.97
N ALA A 102 13.44 3.47 -7.48
CA ALA A 102 13.52 3.19 -8.91
C ALA A 102 12.18 3.42 -9.63
N MET A 103 11.06 3.23 -8.93
CA MET A 103 9.71 3.53 -9.42
C MET A 103 9.35 5.03 -9.35
N GLY A 104 10.28 5.89 -8.90
CA GLY A 104 10.08 7.34 -8.86
C GLY A 104 9.45 7.87 -7.57
N TRP A 105 9.55 7.15 -6.45
CA TRP A 105 8.96 7.53 -5.17
C TRP A 105 10.01 7.69 -4.07
N ILE A 106 9.73 8.53 -3.08
CA ILE A 106 10.49 8.59 -1.83
C ILE A 106 10.04 7.44 -0.91
N PRO A 107 10.89 6.46 -0.55
CA PRO A 107 10.49 5.40 0.37
C PRO A 107 10.24 5.95 1.76
N ALA A 108 9.05 5.69 2.30
CA ALA A 108 8.65 6.06 3.66
C ALA A 108 8.35 4.79 4.47
N TYR A 109 9.35 4.26 5.15
CA TYR A 109 9.18 3.06 5.96
C TYR A 109 8.36 3.37 7.21
N VAL A 110 7.24 2.66 7.38
CA VAL A 110 6.33 2.88 8.53
C VAL A 110 6.52 1.86 9.65
N GLY A 111 7.44 0.90 9.48
CA GLY A 111 7.81 -0.07 10.50
C GLY A 111 7.36 -1.51 10.19
N PRO A 112 7.23 -2.36 11.23
CA PRO A 112 7.02 -3.80 11.09
C PRO A 112 5.71 -4.14 10.39
N ASN A 113 5.61 -5.39 9.91
CA ASN A 113 4.47 -5.91 9.14
C ASN A 113 3.08 -5.63 9.78
N ARG A 114 2.98 -5.53 11.11
CA ARG A 114 1.72 -5.16 11.79
C ARG A 114 1.12 -3.81 11.36
N TYR A 115 1.90 -2.93 10.73
CA TYR A 115 1.42 -1.65 10.19
C TYR A 115 0.83 -1.79 8.77
N ALA A 116 0.95 -2.95 8.13
CA ALA A 116 0.27 -3.21 6.86
C ALA A 116 -1.24 -2.99 6.97
N ARG A 117 -1.86 -3.35 8.10
CA ARG A 117 -3.29 -3.07 8.37
C ARG A 117 -3.62 -1.57 8.34
N ASN A 118 -2.69 -0.73 8.78
CA ASN A 118 -2.88 0.72 8.80
C ASN A 118 -2.80 1.27 7.38
N LEU A 119 -1.88 0.75 6.56
CA LEU A 119 -1.81 1.09 5.14
C LEU A 119 -3.06 0.61 4.38
N GLU A 120 -3.60 -0.56 4.73
CA GLU A 120 -4.88 -1.04 4.20
C GLU A 120 -6.05 -0.13 4.60
N ALA A 121 -6.11 0.33 5.85
CA ALA A 121 -7.14 1.27 6.31
C ALA A 121 -7.02 2.66 5.67
N LEU A 122 -5.81 3.14 5.41
CA LEU A 122 -5.60 4.38 4.65
C LEU A 122 -6.13 4.24 3.23
N ALA A 123 -5.85 3.11 2.58
CA ALA A 123 -6.38 2.84 1.25
C ALA A 123 -7.90 2.64 1.25
N GLU A 124 -8.48 1.98 2.25
CA GLU A 124 -9.94 1.90 2.43
C GLU A 124 -10.54 3.31 2.47
N MET A 125 -10.02 4.19 3.31
CA MET A 125 -10.48 5.58 3.39
C MET A 125 -10.34 6.30 2.04
N TRP A 126 -9.21 6.15 1.36
CA TRP A 126 -8.98 6.73 0.03
C TRP A 126 -9.99 6.21 -1.00
N ILE A 127 -10.29 4.92 -0.98
CA ILE A 127 -11.22 4.27 -1.91
C ILE A 127 -12.67 4.68 -1.60
N HIS A 128 -13.05 4.70 -0.32
CA HIS A 128 -14.36 5.13 0.17
C HIS A 128 -14.73 6.53 -0.34
N VAL A 129 -13.78 7.48 -0.34
CA VAL A 129 -14.01 8.84 -0.86
C VAL A 129 -13.76 9.00 -2.37
N SER A 130 -13.37 7.93 -3.07
CA SER A 130 -13.08 7.91 -4.52
C SER A 130 -14.13 7.19 -5.36
N VAL A 131 -14.78 6.17 -4.78
CA VAL A 131 -15.72 5.29 -5.49
C VAL A 131 -17.15 5.70 -5.14
N PRO A 132 -17.98 6.10 -6.13
CA PRO A 132 -19.39 6.39 -5.90
C PRO A 132 -20.10 5.23 -5.19
N GLU A 133 -21.08 5.56 -4.35
CA GLU A 133 -21.90 4.61 -3.56
C GLU A 133 -21.16 3.79 -2.50
N ALA A 134 -19.82 3.67 -2.58
CA ALA A 134 -19.00 3.03 -1.54
C ALA A 134 -18.84 3.89 -0.26
N GLY A 135 -19.29 5.14 -0.33
CA GLY A 135 -19.13 6.14 0.72
C GLY A 135 -19.64 7.52 0.36
N SER A 136 -20.55 7.62 -0.62
CA SER A 136 -20.87 8.89 -1.26
C SER A 136 -21.39 9.94 -0.29
N THR A 137 -20.53 10.90 0.04
CA THR A 137 -20.97 12.29 0.21
C THR A 137 -21.15 12.90 -1.19
N PRO A 138 -21.88 14.01 -1.36
CA PRO A 138 -22.06 14.68 -2.67
C PRO A 138 -20.75 15.14 -3.34
N VAL A 139 -19.61 15.02 -2.65
CA VAL A 139 -18.30 15.48 -3.13
C VAL A 139 -17.31 14.31 -3.11
N SER A 140 -16.95 13.82 -4.31
CA SER A 140 -15.86 12.85 -4.50
C SER A 140 -14.54 13.59 -4.66
N TRP A 141 -13.69 13.54 -3.63
CA TRP A 141 -12.35 14.12 -3.64
C TRP A 141 -11.24 13.07 -3.51
N GLY A 142 -11.59 11.78 -3.39
CA GLY A 142 -10.62 10.74 -3.03
C GLY A 142 -9.45 10.57 -3.99
N ARG A 143 -9.63 10.89 -5.28
CA ARG A 143 -8.55 10.86 -6.28
C ARG A 143 -7.68 12.11 -6.33
N ARG A 144 -7.95 13.10 -5.48
CA ARG A 144 -7.31 14.42 -5.48
C ARG A 144 -6.43 14.63 -4.24
N PHE A 145 -6.13 13.58 -3.51
CA PHE A 145 -5.22 13.64 -2.37
C PHE A 145 -4.39 12.35 -2.26
N VAL A 146 -3.31 12.45 -1.48
CA VAL A 146 -2.40 11.36 -1.14
C VAL A 146 -2.01 11.50 0.33
N PHE A 147 -1.90 10.37 1.04
CA PHE A 147 -1.31 10.36 2.37
C PHE A 147 0.20 10.49 2.25
N GLN A 148 0.74 11.62 2.72
CA GLN A 148 2.13 11.99 2.49
C GLN A 148 2.73 12.61 3.76
N PRO A 149 3.95 12.23 4.17
CA PRO A 149 4.71 12.97 5.17
C PRO A 149 5.05 14.37 4.64
N VAL A 150 4.69 15.41 5.38
CA VAL A 150 4.99 16.81 5.05
C VAL A 150 6.17 17.30 5.88
N GLY A 151 7.13 17.97 5.25
CA GLY A 151 8.25 18.62 5.97
C GLY A 151 9.27 17.68 6.60
N ALA A 152 9.12 16.36 6.43
CA ALA A 152 10.14 15.41 6.81
C ALA A 152 11.27 15.48 5.78
N ASN A 153 12.51 15.69 6.24
CA ASN A 153 13.72 15.35 5.50
C ASN A 153 13.78 13.83 5.35
N LEU A 154 12.86 13.24 4.57
CA LEU A 154 12.98 11.86 4.16
C LEU A 154 14.25 11.79 3.31
N PRO A 155 15.22 10.93 3.65
CA PRO A 155 16.47 10.86 2.91
C PRO A 155 16.16 10.59 1.43
N LYS A 156 16.60 11.51 0.56
CA LYS A 156 16.53 11.36 -0.90
C LYS A 156 17.13 10.03 -1.33
#